data_AF-A0A0F8TQS2-F1
#
_entry.id   AF-A0A0F8TQS2-F1
#
_cell.length_a   1.000
_cell.length_b   1.000
_cell.length_c   1.000
_cell.angle_alpha   90.00
_cell.angle_beta   90.00
_cell.angle_gamma   90.00
#
_symmetry.space_group_name_H-M   'P 1'
#
loop_
_entity.id
_entity.type
_entity.pdbx_description
1 polymer ?
#
loop_
_entity_poly.entity_id
_entity_poly.type
_entity_poly.pdbx_seq_one_letter_code
_entity_poly.pdbx_strand_id
1 'polypeptide(L)' 'MFDIWKPEIFHGRRKEKNFFEGWYFKVVDHSEKNACAVIPGVSITGDPSKSHAFVMLSLIHI' A
#
# COMPACT_ATOMS: atom_id res chain seq x y z
N MET A 1 6.44 -7.44 -20.02
CA MET A 1 6.02 -6.49 -18.97
C MET A 1 4.54 -6.76 -18.75
N PHE A 2 4.13 -7.33 -17.62
CA PHE A 2 2.69 -7.50 -17.36
C PHE A 2 2.15 -6.14 -16.92
N ASP A 3 1.35 -5.50 -17.75
CA ASP A 3 0.63 -4.29 -17.36
C ASP A 3 -0.30 -4.62 -16.21
N ILE A 4 -0.06 -4.00 -15.05
CA ILE A 4 -0.97 -4.04 -13.91
C ILE A 4 -2.20 -3.21 -14.33
N TRP A 5 -3.28 -3.88 -14.71
CA TRP A 5 -4.54 -3.24 -15.05
C TRP A 5 -5.26 -2.73 -13.80
N LYS A 6 -5.44 -1.41 -13.68
CA LYS A 6 -6.03 -0.73 -12.51
C LYS A 6 -5.23 -0.93 -11.21
N PRO A 7 -3.98 -0.42 -11.15
CA PRO A 7 -3.07 -0.59 -10.01
C PRO A 7 -3.62 -0.06 -8.67
N GLU A 8 -4.60 0.83 -8.70
CA GLU A 8 -5.28 1.37 -7.53
C GLU A 8 -6.21 0.37 -6.83
N ILE A 9 -6.59 -0.73 -7.50
CA ILE A 9 -7.48 -1.76 -6.97
C ILE A 9 -6.65 -2.89 -6.34
N PHE A 10 -7.19 -3.53 -5.30
CA PHE A 10 -6.59 -4.74 -4.74
C PHE A 10 -6.63 -5.93 -5.71
N HIS A 11 -5.46 -6.47 -6.05
CA HIS A 11 -5.28 -7.61 -6.95
C HIS A 11 -5.23 -8.96 -6.20
N GLY A 12 -5.09 -8.94 -4.88
CA GLY A 12 -5.03 -10.15 -4.05
C GLY A 12 -6.32 -10.95 -3.89
N ARG A 13 -7.44 -10.58 -4.55
CA ARG A 13 -8.76 -11.23 -4.36
C ARG A 13 -8.79 -12.74 -4.56
N ARG A 14 -7.87 -13.30 -5.36
CA ARG A 14 -7.75 -14.76 -5.61
C ARG A 14 -6.51 -15.37 -4.95
N LYS A 15 -5.88 -14.66 -4.02
CA LYS A 15 -4.67 -15.10 -3.34
C LYS A 15 -5.06 -15.55 -1.94
N GLU A 16 -4.85 -16.83 -1.68
CA GLU A 16 -5.30 -17.47 -0.43
C GLU A 16 -4.19 -17.51 0.64
N LYS A 17 -2.92 -17.33 0.26
CA LYS A 17 -1.76 -17.32 1.16
C LYS A 17 -0.53 -16.70 0.51
N ASN A 18 0.44 -16.31 1.35
CA ASN A 18 1.77 -15.79 0.96
C ASN A 18 1.68 -14.63 -0.03
N PHE A 19 0.76 -13.69 0.20
CA PHE A 19 0.54 -12.57 -0.68
C PHE A 19 0.59 -11.26 0.10
N PHE A 20 1.38 -10.33 -0.40
CA PHE A 20 1.43 -8.96 0.10
C PHE A 20 1.22 -8.01 -1.07
N GLU A 21 0.36 -7.01 -0.84
CA GLU A 21 0.16 -5.90 -1.76
C GLU A 21 0.06 -4.61 -0.96
N GLY A 22 0.71 -3.57 -1.46
CA GLY A 22 0.70 -2.26 -0.83
C GLY A 22 0.77 -1.16 -1.87
N TRP A 23 0.36 0.02 -1.45
CA TRP A 23 0.35 1.22 -2.28
C TRP A 23 1.18 2.31 -1.64
N TYR A 24 1.63 3.26 -2.46
CA TYR A 24 2.39 4.41 -2.02
C TYR A 24 1.81 5.67 -2.66
N PHE A 25 1.08 6.45 -1.87
CA PHE A 25 0.54 7.74 -2.29
C PHE A 25 1.33 8.86 -1.63
N LYS A 26 2.15 9.57 -2.41
CA LYS A 26 2.91 10.74 -1.93
C LYS A 26 2.25 12.02 -2.41
N VAL A 27 2.05 12.94 -1.47
CA VAL A 27 1.59 14.30 -1.72
C VAL A 27 2.66 15.26 -1.23
N VAL A 28 2.97 16.27 -2.02
CA VAL A 28 3.90 17.35 -1.68
C VAL A 28 3.13 18.65 -1.68
N ASP A 29 3.41 19.52 -0.72
CA ASP A 29 2.80 20.85 -0.69
C ASP A 29 3.38 21.75 -1.78
N HIS A 30 2.69 22.85 -2.09
CA HIS A 30 3.14 23.79 -3.13
C HIS A 30 4.53 24.39 -2.82
N SER A 31 4.89 24.48 -1.54
CA SER A 31 6.18 25.06 -1.13
C SER A 31 7.35 24.09 -1.24
N GLU A 32 7.07 22.81 -1.53
CA GLU A 32 8.04 21.70 -1.53
C GLU A 32 8.79 21.51 -0.21
N LYS A 33 8.28 22.05 0.90
CA LYS A 33 8.86 21.90 2.24
C LYS A 33 8.22 20.77 3.02
N ASN A 34 7.02 20.36 2.63
CA ASN A 34 6.27 19.33 3.31
C ASN A 34 5.87 18.25 2.32
N ALA A 35 6.07 17.00 2.71
CA ALA A 35 5.47 15.87 2.04
C ALA A 35 4.77 14.96 3.04
N CYS A 36 3.69 14.34 2.58
CA CYS A 36 2.97 13.31 3.30
C CYS A 36 2.88 12.08 2.41
N ALA A 37 3.18 10.90 2.95
CA ALA A 37 2.93 9.63 2.30
C ALA A 37 1.87 8.83 3.06
N VAL A 38 0.89 8.31 2.33
CA VAL A 38 -0.10 7.35 2.80
C VAL A 38 0.22 5.99 2.19
N ILE A 39 0.47 5.01 3.05
CA ILE A 39 0.97 3.68 2.67
C ILE A 39 0.03 2.62 3.24
N PRO A 40 -1.04 2.26 2.52
CA PRO A 40 -1.85 1.12 2.87
C PRO A 40 -1.16 -0.18 2.43
N GLY A 41 -1.33 -1.24 3.21
CA GLY A 41 -0.82 -2.58 2.90
C GLY A 41 -1.74 -3.68 3.40
N VAL A 42 -1.83 -4.77 2.63
CA VAL A 42 -2.59 -5.98 2.95
C VAL A 42 -1.65 -7.18 2.85
N SER A 43 -1.57 -7.96 3.93
CA SER A 43 -0.80 -9.20 4.01
C SER A 43 -1.75 -10.37 4.26
N ILE A 44 -1.83 -11.29 3.29
CA ILE A 44 -2.57 -12.55 3.38
C ILE A 44 -1.57 -13.67 3.62
N THR A 45 -1.74 -14.36 4.75
CA THR A 45 -0.91 -15.50 5.12
C THR A 45 -1.69 -16.81 4.99
N GLY A 46 -1.01 -17.96 5.12
CA GLY A 46 -1.68 -19.26 5.14
C GLY A 46 -2.53 -19.51 6.40
N ASP A 47 -2.33 -18.72 7.45
CA ASP A 47 -3.13 -18.73 8.67
C ASP A 47 -3.96 -17.43 8.71
N PRO A 48 -5.29 -17.50 8.49
CA PRO A 48 -6.14 -16.32 8.44
C PRO A 48 -6.05 -15.44 9.70
N SER A 49 -5.72 -16.00 10.86
CA SER A 49 -5.57 -15.23 12.11
C SER A 49 -4.33 -14.34 12.14
N LYS A 50 -3.36 -14.58 11.25
CA LYS A 50 -2.11 -13.80 11.11
C LYS A 50 -2.14 -12.83 9.93
N SER A 51 -3.16 -12.92 9.08
CA SER A 51 -3.39 -11.95 8.02
C SER A 51 -3.73 -10.60 8.65
N HIS A 52 -3.22 -9.52 8.06
CA HIS A 52 -3.38 -8.19 8.61
C HIS A 52 -3.35 -7.13 7.50
N ALA A 53 -3.97 -6.00 7.79
CA ALA A 53 -3.90 -4.81 6.97
C ALA A 53 -3.44 -3.65 7.84
N PHE A 54 -2.76 -2.68 7.22
CA PHE A 54 -2.32 -1.47 7.90
C PHE A 54 -2.46 -0.25 6.99
N VAL A 55 -2.49 0.92 7.63
CA VAL A 55 -2.30 2.22 6.97
C VAL A 55 -1.20 2.93 7.72
N MET A 56 -0.07 3.18 7.06
CA MET A 56 1.03 3.97 7.60
C MET A 56 0.97 5.38 7.03
N LEU A 57 1.15 6.36 7.91
CA LEU A 57 1.32 7.76 7.54
C LEU A 57 2.76 8.17 7.80
N SER A 58 3.39 8.82 6.83
CA SER A 58 4.73 9.38 6.98
C SER A 58 4.70 10.87 6.64
N LEU A 59 5.05 11.71 7.61
CA LEU A 59 5.23 13.14 7.42
C LEU A 59 6.73 13.41 7.23
N ILE A 60 7.05 14.15 6.18
CA ILE A 60 8.42 14.45 5.79
C ILE A 60 8.52 15.98 5.71
N HIS A 61 9.42 16.55 6.50
CA HIS A 61 9.93 17.90 6.26
C HIS A 61 11.15 17.78 5.35
N ILE A 62 11.11 18.50 4.23
CA ILE A 62 12.16 18.53 3.21
C ILE A 62 13.13 19.67 3.51
#